data_AF-W4L534-F1
#
_entry.id   AF-W4L534-F1
#
_cell.length_a   1.000
_cell.length_b   1.000
_cell.length_c   1.000
_cell.angle_alpha   90.00
_cell.angle_beta   90.00
_cell.angle_gamma   90.00
#
_symmetry.space_group_name_H-M   'P 1'
#
loop_
_entity.id
_entity.type
_entity.pdbx_description
1 polymer ?
#
loop_
_entity_poly.entity_id
_entity_poly.type
_entity_poly.pdbx_seq_one_letter_code
_entity_poly.pdbx_strand_id
1 'polypeptide(L)'
;MGFRFTVTQTWQDERLGVFHLIGLLEEGAILPNSHAMVEHCPELDVQIASVSLVHYKDAEAAAPNELTLSISEPAFELKHLEGAKLVG
;
A
#
# COMPACT_ATOMS: atom_id res chain seq x y z
N MET A 1 -8.58 3.05 14.25
CA MET A 1 -8.73 1.72 13.61
C MET A 1 -7.60 1.63 12.63
N GLY A 2 -6.73 0.63 12.77
CA GLY A 2 -5.55 0.50 11.93
C GLY A 2 -5.77 -0.46 10.76
N PHE A 3 -4.76 -0.61 9.91
CA PHE A 3 -4.76 -1.58 8.81
C PHE A 3 -3.46 -2.37 8.72
N ARG A 4 -3.51 -3.49 8.00
CA ARG A 4 -2.33 -4.25 7.58
C ARG A 4 -2.41 -4.52 6.08
N PHE A 5 -1.38 -4.13 5.34
CA PHE A 5 -1.32 -4.25 3.89
C PHE A 5 0.00 -4.88 3.46
N THR A 6 -0.06 -5.99 2.73
CA THR A 6 1.14 -6.65 2.20
C THR A 6 1.39 -6.19 0.78
N VAL A 7 2.53 -5.53 0.55
CA VAL A 7 2.94 -5.04 -0.77
C VAL A 7 3.48 -6.21 -1.59
N THR A 8 2.86 -6.51 -2.71
CA THR A 8 3.29 -7.58 -3.62
C THR A 8 4.16 -7.07 -4.75
N GLN A 9 3.91 -5.85 -5.22
CA GLN A 9 4.65 -5.25 -6.32
C GLN A 9 4.69 -3.74 -6.17
N THR A 10 5.77 -3.13 -6.67
CA THR A 10 5.88 -1.69 -6.80
C THR A 10 6.04 -1.25 -8.24
N TRP A 11 5.56 -0.05 -8.55
CA TRP A 11 5.67 0.54 -9.88
C TRP A 11 5.78 2.05 -9.78
N GLN A 12 6.55 2.68 -10.66
CA GLN A 12 6.65 4.13 -10.78
C GLN A 12 6.17 4.56 -12.17
N ASP A 13 5.20 5.48 -12.22
CA ASP A 13 4.85 6.19 -13.43
C ASP A 13 5.77 7.39 -13.61
N GLU A 14 6.83 7.23 -14.43
CA GLU A 14 7.80 8.29 -14.71
C GLU A 14 7.20 9.52 -15.38
N ARG A 15 6.06 9.40 -16.07
CA ARG A 15 5.43 10.53 -16.77
C ARG A 15 4.67 11.44 -15.81
N LEU A 16 4.07 10.83 -14.79
CA LEU A 16 3.25 11.54 -13.81
C LEU A 16 4.01 11.80 -12.48
N GLY A 17 5.16 11.16 -12.29
CA GLY A 17 5.90 11.23 -11.02
C GLY A 17 5.14 10.55 -9.87
N VAL A 18 4.34 9.53 -10.18
CA VAL A 18 3.48 8.84 -9.20
C VAL A 18 4.07 7.47 -8.88
N PHE A 19 4.03 7.11 -7.59
CA PHE A 19 4.54 5.85 -7.08
C PHE A 19 3.37 4.98 -6.66
N HIS A 20 3.35 3.75 -7.14
CA HIS A 20 2.27 2.79 -6.94
C HIS A 20 2.74 1.58 -6.15
N LEU A 21 1.95 1.18 -5.17
CA LEU A 21 2.10 -0.07 -4.42
C LEU A 21 0.88 -0.94 -4.74
N ILE A 22 1.12 -2.13 -5.27
CA ILE A 22 0.09 -3.14 -5.46
C ILE A 22 0.24 -4.15 -4.33
N GLY A 23 -0.87 -4.58 -3.76
CA GLY A 23 -0.82 -5.48 -2.62
C GLY A 23 -2.17 -5.86 -2.08
N LEU A 24 -2.13 -6.61 -0.99
CA LEU A 24 -3.28 -7.24 -0.36
C LEU A 24 -3.60 -6.55 0.96
N LEU A 25 -4.83 -6.06 1.10
CA LEU A 25 -5.36 -5.59 2.38
C LEU A 25 -5.77 -6.81 3.22
N GLU A 26 -4.97 -7.11 4.24
CA GLU A 26 -5.19 -8.24 5.14
C GLU A 26 -6.22 -7.89 6.22
N GLU A 27 -6.12 -6.67 6.77
CA GLU A 27 -6.94 -6.23 7.89
C GLU A 27 -7.22 -4.72 7.80
N GLY A 28 -8.38 -4.30 8.30
CA GLY A 28 -8.72 -2.89 8.48
C GLY A 28 -9.19 -2.18 7.21
N ALA A 29 -8.94 -0.87 7.16
CA ALA A 29 -9.29 -0.02 6.02
C ALA A 29 -8.25 1.09 5.86
N ILE A 30 -7.86 1.37 4.62
CA ILE A 30 -6.89 2.40 4.28
C ILE A 30 -7.63 3.66 3.84
N LEU A 31 -7.26 4.81 4.40
CA LEU A 31 -7.84 6.09 4.04
C LEU A 31 -6.88 6.88 3.14
N PRO A 32 -7.38 7.63 2.14
CA PRO A 32 -6.55 8.59 1.42
C PRO A 32 -5.93 9.62 2.38
N ASN A 33 -4.71 10.05 2.08
CA ASN A 33 -3.89 10.97 2.89
C ASN A 33 -3.45 10.43 4.27
N SER A 34 -3.59 9.13 4.54
CA SER A 34 -3.02 8.51 5.74
C SER A 34 -1.53 8.18 5.57
N HIS A 35 -0.85 7.96 6.68
CA HIS A 35 0.51 7.42 6.69
C HIS A 35 0.48 5.91 6.93
N ALA A 36 1.50 5.23 6.42
CA ALA A 36 1.77 3.83 6.70
C ALA A 36 3.26 3.64 6.94
N MET A 37 3.62 2.78 7.87
CA MET A 37 5.00 2.42 8.16
C MET A 37 5.25 0.96 7.80
N VAL A 38 6.47 0.62 7.40
CA VAL A 38 6.84 -0.80 7.27
C VAL A 38 6.87 -1.46 8.65
N GLU A 39 6.19 -2.61 8.78
CA GLU A 39 6.17 -3.45 9.98
C GLU A 39 7.61 -3.80 10.37
N HIS A 40 7.97 -3.52 11.62
CA HIS A 40 9.33 -3.66 12.16
C HIS A 40 10.42 -2.71 11.61
N CYS A 41 10.09 -1.79 10.69
CA CYS A 41 11.00 -0.76 10.16
C CYS A 41 10.28 0.61 10.06
N PRO A 42 9.98 1.27 11.20
CA PRO A 42 9.21 2.51 11.23
C PRO A 42 9.89 3.71 10.52
N GLU A 43 11.19 3.63 10.26
CA GLU A 43 11.93 4.62 9.46
C GLU A 43 11.49 4.65 7.98
N LEU A 44 10.84 3.59 7.49
CA LEU A 44 10.26 3.52 6.16
C LEU A 44 8.78 3.92 6.23
N ASP A 45 8.55 5.23 6.38
CA ASP A 45 7.22 5.85 6.35
C ASP A 45 6.81 6.21 4.92
N VAL A 46 5.55 5.93 4.58
CA VAL A 46 4.94 6.27 3.30
C VAL A 46 3.65 7.06 3.52
N GLN A 47 3.49 8.15 2.79
CA GLN A 47 2.24 8.89 2.74
C GLN A 47 1.38 8.37 1.59
N ILE A 48 0.19 7.87 1.90
CA ILE A 48 -0.76 7.35 0.91
C ILE A 48 -1.54 8.53 0.33
N ALA A 49 -1.34 8.84 -0.94
CA ALA A 49 -2.08 9.88 -1.64
C ALA A 49 -3.50 9.43 -2.01
N SER A 50 -3.63 8.21 -2.54
CA SER A 50 -4.93 7.66 -2.96
C SER A 50 -4.98 6.14 -2.92
N VAL A 51 -6.19 5.60 -2.82
CA VAL A 51 -6.47 4.16 -2.80
C VAL A 51 -7.36 3.82 -3.99
N SER A 52 -6.96 2.85 -4.81
CA SER A 52 -7.74 2.31 -5.92
C SER A 52 -7.93 0.81 -5.74
N LEU A 53 -9.15 0.34 -5.89
CA LEU A 53 -9.48 -1.08 -5.82
C LEU A 53 -9.15 -1.74 -7.16
N VAL A 54 -8.34 -2.80 -7.15
CA VAL A 54 -8.02 -3.57 -8.36
C VAL A 54 -9.05 -4.66 -8.57
N HIS A 55 -9.35 -5.41 -7.50
CA HIS A 55 -10.31 -6.51 -7.55
C HIS A 55 -11.03 -6.66 -6.20
N TYR A 56 -12.36 -6.66 -6.23
CA TYR A 56 -13.21 -7.04 -5.11
C TYR A 56 -13.88 -8.35 -5.48
N LYS A 57 -13.59 -9.42 -4.73
CA LYS A 57 -14.30 -10.69 -4.89
C LYS A 57 -15.35 -10.78 -3.79
N ASP A 58 -16.58 -11.09 -4.20
CA ASP A 58 -17.77 -11.10 -3.36
C ASP A 58 -17.58 -11.81 -2.01
N ALA A 59 -18.36 -11.31 -1.04
CA ALA A 59 -18.31 -11.51 0.41
C ALA A 59 -18.42 -12.94 0.97
N GLU A 60 -18.24 -13.99 0.17
CA GLU A 60 -18.30 -15.39 0.61
C GLU A 60 -16.94 -16.03 0.88
N ALA A 61 -15.85 -15.42 0.43
CA ALA A 61 -14.50 -15.85 0.77
C ALA A 61 -13.76 -14.72 1.49
N ALA A 62 -13.22 -15.01 2.68
CA ALA A 62 -12.30 -14.14 3.43
C ALA A 62 -10.93 -14.02 2.71
N ALA A 63 -10.95 -13.76 1.40
CA ALA A 63 -9.77 -13.50 0.61
C ALA A 63 -9.42 -12.00 0.72
N PRO A 64 -8.15 -11.65 0.94
CA PRO A 64 -7.74 -10.26 1.08
C PRO A 64 -8.01 -9.48 -0.21
N ASN A 65 -8.48 -8.23 -0.07
CA ASN A 65 -8.77 -7.37 -1.20
C ASN A 65 -7.46 -6.86 -1.83
N GLU A 66 -7.29 -7.03 -3.13
CA GLU A 66 -6.14 -6.48 -3.85
C GLU A 66 -6.39 -5.00 -4.16
N LEU A 67 -5.47 -4.15 -3.70
CA LEU A 67 -5.52 -2.69 -3.86
C LEU A 67 -4.27 -2.19 -4.56
N THR A 68 -4.43 -1.08 -5.27
CA THR A 68 -3.34 -0.20 -5.69
C THR A 68 -3.37 1.06 -4.84
N LEU A 69 -2.30 1.28 -4.08
CA LEU A 69 -2.05 2.53 -3.37
C LEU A 69 -1.19 3.42 -4.25
N SER A 70 -1.52 4.70 -4.35
CA SER A 70 -0.58 5.71 -4.83
C SER A 70 0.02 6.41 -3.63
N ILE A 71 1.33 6.54 -3.57
CA ILE A 71 2.06 7.18 -2.49
C ILE A 71 2.78 8.43 -2.97
N SER A 72 3.02 9.36 -2.05
CA SER A 72 3.97 10.46 -2.26
C SER A 72 5.38 9.92 -2.49
N GLU A 73 6.27 10.72 -3.09
CA GLU A 73 7.67 10.36 -3.30
C GLU A 73 8.33 9.90 -1.99
N PRO A 74 8.75 8.63 -1.89
CA PRO A 74 9.40 8.13 -0.68
C PRO A 74 10.84 8.66 -0.59
N ALA A 75 11.33 8.87 0.63
CA ALA A 75 12.72 9.28 0.90
C ALA A 75 13.75 8.14 0.68
N PHE A 76 13.35 7.05 0.04
CA PHE A 76 14.10 5.80 -0.12
C PHE A 76 13.69 5.11 -1.42
N GLU A 77 14.46 4.11 -1.86
CA GLU A 77 14.15 3.38 -3.09
C GLU A 77 12.88 2.52 -2.96
N LEU A 78 11.97 2.65 -3.93
CA LEU A 78 10.66 2.00 -3.93
C LEU A 78 10.74 0.47 -3.78
N LYS A 79 11.78 -0.15 -4.35
CA LYS A 79 12.02 -1.60 -4.29
C LYS A 79 12.14 -2.15 -2.87
N HIS A 80 12.45 -1.31 -1.87
CA HIS A 80 12.48 -1.74 -0.47
C HIS A 80 11.10 -2.09 0.08
N LEU A 81 10.03 -1.66 -0.59
CA LEU A 81 8.66 -1.96 -0.19
C LEU A 81 8.14 -3.27 -0.78
N GLU A 82 8.78 -3.87 -1.79
CA GLU A 82 8.31 -5.15 -2.34
C GLU A 82 8.44 -6.29 -1.32
N GLY A 83 7.33 -6.95 -1.02
CA GLY A 83 7.24 -7.95 0.05
C GLY A 83 7.12 -7.38 1.46
N ALA A 84 7.16 -6.05 1.62
CA ALA A 84 6.99 -5.40 2.91
C ALA A 84 5.53 -5.40 3.37
N LYS A 85 5.35 -5.36 4.68
CA LYS A 85 4.03 -5.17 5.31
C LYS A 85 3.91 -3.74 5.79
N LEU A 86 2.87 -3.04 5.36
CA LEU A 86 2.55 -1.69 5.79
C LEU A 86 1.49 -1.73 6.88
N VAL A 87 1.69 -0.92 7.92
CA VAL A 87 0.77 -0.75 9.05
C VAL A 87 0.48 0.74 9.28
N GLY A 88 -0.77 1.07 9.59
CA GLY A 88 -1.24 2.42 9.90
C GLY A 88 -2.46 2.41 10.79
#